data_AF-A0A2D9C472-F1
#
_entry.id   AF-A0A2D9C472-F1
#
_cell.length_a   1.000
_cell.length_b   1.000
_cell.length_c   1.000
_cell.angle_alpha   90.00
_cell.angle_beta   90.00
_cell.angle_gamma   90.00
#
_symmetry.space_group_name_H-M   'P 1'
#
loop_
_entity.id
_entity.type
_entity.pdbx_description
1 polymer ?
#
loop_
_entity_poly.entity_id
_entity_poly.type
_entity_poly.pdbx_seq_one_letter_code
_entity_poly.pdbx_strand_id
1 'polypeptide(L)' 'MAQYTFKTDDGLYDVEKLNDTAKTAFNYLAEIQTEVQGLSKRIDVLQAASSAYNAAIMDNLDEEALINEEEEVAQLEED' A
#
# COMPACT_ATOMS: atom_id res chain seq x y z
N MET A 1 -19.40 12.06 -26.81
CA MET A 1 -18.26 12.33 -25.91
C MET A 1 -18.72 12.04 -24.49
N ALA A 2 -17.84 11.53 -23.61
CA ALA A 2 -18.21 11.30 -22.21
C ALA A 2 -18.38 12.66 -21.51
N GLN A 3 -19.44 12.81 -20.70
CA GLN A 3 -19.65 14.00 -19.88
C GLN A 3 -18.84 13.86 -18.59
N TYR A 4 -17.98 14.83 -18.28
CA TYR A 4 -17.21 14.84 -17.04
C TYR A 4 -18.05 15.39 -15.91
N THR A 5 -18.33 14.54 -14.91
CA THR A 5 -19.18 14.90 -13.78
C THR A 5 -18.45 14.74 -12.46
N PHE A 6 -18.71 15.63 -11.51
CA PHE A 6 -18.19 15.57 -10.15
C PHE A 6 -19.33 15.39 -9.15
N LYS A 7 -19.28 14.32 -8.35
CA LYS A 7 -20.32 13.99 -7.37
C LYS A 7 -19.92 14.52 -5.99
N THR A 8 -20.85 15.22 -5.34
CA THR A 8 -20.80 15.60 -3.93
C THR A 8 -22.04 15.08 -3.21
N ASP A 9 -22.14 15.35 -1.91
CA ASP A 9 -23.35 15.05 -1.13
C ASP A 9 -24.58 15.85 -1.61
N ASP A 10 -24.35 17.04 -2.16
CA ASP A 10 -25.40 17.95 -2.64
C ASP A 10 -25.89 17.60 -4.05
N GLY A 11 -25.11 16.85 -4.84
CA GLY A 11 -25.53 16.44 -6.18
C GLY A 11 -24.41 16.08 -7.15
N LEU A 12 -24.77 16.03 -8.43
CA LEU A 12 -23.88 15.74 -9.54
C LEU A 12 -23.68 16.99 -10.39
N TYR A 13 -22.44 17.45 -10.51
CA TYR A 13 -22.08 18.69 -11.19
C TYR A 13 -21.40 18.39 -12.52
N ASP A 14 -21.71 19.18 -13.54
CA ASP A 14 -21.04 19.15 -14.84
C ASP A 14 -19.74 19.95 -14.78
N VAL A 15 -18.61 19.26 -14.91
CA VAL A 15 -17.26 19.86 -14.76
C VAL A 15 -16.99 20.87 -15.87
N GLU A 16 -17.58 20.69 -17.06
CA GLU A 16 -17.35 21.61 -18.20
C GLU A 16 -17.93 23.01 -17.93
N LYS A 17 -18.89 23.12 -17.01
CA LYS A 17 -19.52 24.38 -16.61
C LYS A 17 -18.82 25.08 -15.44
N LEU A 18 -17.78 24.47 -14.88
CA LEU A 18 -16.99 25.07 -13.79
C LEU A 18 -15.95 26.06 -14.33
N ASN A 19 -15.32 26.80 -13.41
CA ASN A 19 -14.20 27.69 -13.75
C ASN A 19 -12.91 26.90 -14.07
N ASP A 20 -11.93 27.57 -14.67
CA ASP A 20 -10.69 26.93 -15.14
C ASP A 20 -9.87 26.31 -14.01
N THR A 21 -9.87 26.93 -12.83
CA THR A 21 -9.22 26.40 -11.62
C THR A 21 -9.81 25.04 -11.25
N ALA A 22 -11.14 24.93 -11.21
CA ALA A 22 -11.83 23.69 -10.85
C ALA A 22 -11.61 22.59 -11.90
N LYS A 23 -11.62 22.93 -13.20
CA LYS A 23 -11.32 21.98 -14.28
C LYS A 23 -9.90 21.43 -14.17
N THR A 24 -8.94 22.31 -13.89
CA THR A 24 -7.54 21.93 -13.69
C THR A 24 -7.40 20.99 -12.50
N ALA A 25 -8.04 21.33 -11.37
CA ALA A 25 -8.04 20.49 -10.18
C ALA A 25 -8.70 19.12 -10.41
N PHE A 26 -9.79 19.07 -11.19
CA PHE A 26 -10.47 17.82 -11.54
C PHE A 26 -9.55 16.87 -12.32
N ASN A 27 -8.78 17.39 -13.29
CA ASN A 27 -7.83 16.58 -14.05
C ASN A 27 -6.75 15.99 -13.15
N TYR A 28 -6.15 16.82 -12.29
CA TYR A 28 -5.15 16.33 -11.32
C TYR A 28 -5.74 15.33 -10.34
N LEU A 29 -6.98 15.52 -9.89
CA LEU A 29 -7.63 14.56 -9.02
C LEU A 29 -7.79 13.20 -9.70
N ALA A 30 -8.18 13.16 -10.97
CA ALA A 30 -8.30 11.92 -11.73
C ALA A 30 -6.94 11.20 -11.89
N GLU A 31 -5.86 11.97 -12.14
CA GLU A 31 -4.50 11.44 -12.21
C GLU A 31 -4.05 10.85 -10.87
N ILE A 32 -4.26 11.59 -9.77
CA ILE A 32 -3.92 11.14 -8.41
C ILE A 32 -4.68 9.86 -8.07
N GLN A 33 -5.98 9.78 -8.37
CA GLN A 33 -6.78 8.57 -8.11
C GLN A 33 -6.24 7.37 -8.89
N THR A 34 -5.81 7.58 -10.13
CA THR A 34 -5.21 6.53 -10.97
C THR A 34 -3.88 6.05 -10.36
N GLU A 35 -3.03 6.98 -9.92
CA GLU A 35 -1.76 6.65 -9.28
C GLU A 35 -1.94 5.90 -7.96
N VAL A 36 -2.85 6.37 -7.10
CA VAL A 36 -3.21 5.71 -5.84
C VAL A 36 -3.67 4.28 -6.10
N GLN A 37 -4.53 4.05 -7.10
CA GLN A 37 -4.98 2.70 -7.45
C GLN A 37 -3.81 1.82 -7.91
N GLY A 38 -2.86 2.38 -8.66
CA GLY A 38 -1.64 1.68 -9.08
C GLY A 38 -0.75 1.28 -7.90
N LEU A 39 -0.57 2.19 -6.93
CA LEU A 39 0.19 1.94 -5.71
C LEU A 39 -0.47 0.88 -4.83
N SER A 40 -1.79 0.93 -4.64
CA SER A 40 -2.53 -0.08 -3.88
C SER A 40 -2.32 -1.48 -4.44
N LYS A 41 -2.39 -1.66 -5.77
CA LYS A 41 -2.09 -2.97 -6.39
C LYS A 41 -0.69 -3.48 -6.08
N ARG A 42 0.30 -2.59 -6.01
CA ARG A 42 1.68 -2.97 -5.66
C ARG A 42 1.77 -3.37 -4.19
N ILE A 43 1.07 -2.67 -3.30
CA ILE A 43 0.98 -3.02 -1.88
C ILE A 43 0.40 -4.43 -1.74
N ASP A 44 -0.69 -4.74 -2.43
CA ASP A 44 -1.33 -6.07 -2.36
C ASP A 44 -0.35 -7.19 -2.76
N VAL A 45 0.41 -6.98 -3.83
CA VAL A 45 1.45 -7.93 -4.28
C VAL A 45 2.56 -8.10 -3.25
N LEU A 46 3.04 -7.01 -2.66
CA LEU A 46 4.10 -7.05 -1.65
C LEU A 46 3.63 -7.72 -0.36
N GLN A 47 2.38 -7.51 0.05
CA GLN A 47 1.80 -8.19 1.20
C GLN A 47 1.69 -9.69 0.95
N ALA A 48 1.20 -10.10 -0.22
CA ALA A 48 1.13 -11.52 -0.59
C ALA A 48 2.54 -12.16 -0.61
N ALA A 49 3.54 -11.48 -1.16
CA ALA A 49 4.92 -11.96 -1.16
C ALA A 49 5.50 -12.06 0.26
N SER A 50 5.26 -11.07 1.11
CA SER A 50 5.69 -11.09 2.51
C SER A 50 5.10 -12.27 3.27
N SER A 51 3.80 -12.54 3.11
CA SER A 51 3.15 -13.71 3.71
C SER A 51 3.74 -15.02 3.18
N ALA A 52 3.99 -15.12 1.87
CA ALA A 52 4.57 -16.32 1.28
C ALA A 52 6.00 -16.59 1.78
N TYR A 53 6.85 -15.56 1.88
CA TYR A 53 8.20 -15.72 2.40
C TYR A 53 8.22 -16.02 3.90
N ASN A 54 7.31 -15.42 4.67
CA ASN A 54 7.17 -15.76 6.09
C ASN A 54 6.77 -17.24 6.26
N ALA A 55 5.78 -17.71 5.50
CA ALA A 55 5.40 -19.12 5.51
C ALA A 55 6.59 -20.02 5.14
N ALA A 56 7.34 -19.67 4.09
CA ALA A 56 8.52 -20.42 3.69
C ALA A 56 9.60 -20.47 4.79
N ILE A 57 9.81 -19.38 5.54
CA ILE A 57 10.73 -19.38 6.69
C ILE A 57 10.20 -20.32 7.77
N MET A 58 8.94 -20.15 8.17
CA MET A 58 8.31 -20.96 9.22
C MET A 58 8.33 -22.46 8.90
N ASP A 59 8.09 -22.83 7.64
CA ASP A 59 8.12 -24.22 7.16
C ASP A 59 9.53 -24.83 7.16
N ASN A 60 10.57 -24.01 7.28
CA ASN A 60 11.98 -24.42 7.25
C ASN A 60 12.72 -24.06 8.55
N LEU A 61 12.00 -23.72 9.63
CA LEU A 61 12.60 -23.58 10.95
C LEU A 61 13.05 -24.96 11.45
N ASP A 62 14.29 -25.02 11.91
CA ASP A 62 14.91 -26.22 12.45
C ASP A 62 15.16 -26.03 13.96
N GLU A 63 14.97 -27.09 14.75
CA GLU A 63 15.28 -27.07 16.18
C GLU A 63 16.77 -26.81 16.46
N GLU A 64 17.68 -27.23 15.55
CA GLU A 64 19.11 -26.92 15.65
C GLU A 64 19.42 -25.43 15.41
N ALA A 65 18.51 -24.71 14.73
CA ALA A 65 18.62 -23.28 14.52
C ALA A 65 18.00 -22.46 15.67
N LEU A 66 17.39 -23.12 16.66
CA LEU A 66 16.79 -22.48 17.83
C LEU A 66 17.89 -22.09 18.83
N ILE A 67 18.05 -20.79 19.07
CA ILE A 67 18.93 -20.27 20.12
C ILE A 67 18.12 -20.14 21.40
N ASN A 68 18.63 -20.67 22.52
CA ASN A 68 18.05 -20.41 23.83
C ASN A 68 18.44 -19.00 24.28
N GLU A 69 17.46 -18.16 24.62
CA GLU A 69 17.67 -16.77 25.05
C GLU A 69 18.61 -16.65 26.28
N GLU A 70 18.73 -17.71 27.10
CA GLU A 70 19.67 -17.76 28.23
C GLU A 70 21.15 -17.92 27.82
N GLU A 71 21.45 -18.54 26.66
CA GLU A 71 22.82 -18.68 26.15
C GLU A 71 23.31 -17.42 25.42
N GLU A 72 22.40 -16.61 24.86
CA GLU A 72 22.73 -15.36 24.17
C GLU A 72 23.23 -14.29 25.16
N VAL A 73 22.62 -14.19 26.35
CA VAL A 73 23.04 -13.24 27.39
C VAL A 73 24.41 -13.59 27.97
N ALA A 74 24.71 -14.89 28.13
CA ALA A 74 26.00 -15.35 28.64
C ALA A 74 27.18 -15.03 27.71
N GLN A 75 26.96 -15.05 26.38
CA GLN A 75 27.99 -14.74 25.38
C GLN A 75 28.27 -13.24 25.25
N LEU A 76 27.29 -12.38 25.56
CA LEU A 76 27.45 -10.92 25.53
C LEU A 76 28.17 -10.36 26.77
N GLU A 77 28.28 -11.13 27.84
CA GLU A 77 29.00 -10.74 29.07
C GLU A 77 30.47 -11.20 29.09
N GLU A 78 30.89 -12.06 28.15
CA GLU A 78 32.27 -12.58 28.04
C GLU A 78 33.18 -11.82 27.03
N ASP A 79 32.64 -10.83 26.29
CA ASP A 79 33.36 -9.95 25.33
C ASP A 79 33.73 -8.57 25.90
#